data_AF-A0A167X616-F1
#
_entry.id   AF-A0A167X616-F1
#
_cell.length_a   1.000
_cell.length_b   1.000
_cell.length_c   1.000
_cell.angle_alpha   90.00
_cell.angle_beta   90.00
_cell.angle_gamma   90.00
#
_symmetry.space_group_name_H-M   'P 1'
#
loop_
_entity.id
_entity.type
_entity.pdbx_description
1 polymer ?
#
loop_
_entity_poly.entity_id
_entity_poly.type
_entity_poly.pdbx_seq_one_letter_code
_entity_poly.pdbx_strand_id
1 'polypeptide(L)'
;MQQSKYLFLTIFFLAIIYNILNEILKVQSNFDKLVYNSLSEQLTAKQIQNYLILKDDLKWLEYMFYFFYIFFKIAIISSIIHIAIFFSKTEITFKSIFNSVIQVEFIFLLVSIFKIIWFYFFQTNYTIEDIQYFYPLSALNIVGYEGSEPRFCRHKFAYLPCSKSLQWYRCS
;
A
#
# COMPACT_ATOMS: atom_id res chain seq x y z
N MET A 1 27.68 -17.57 -2.82
CA MET A 1 27.59 -16.64 -3.97
C MET A 1 26.43 -16.97 -4.92
N GLN A 2 26.06 -18.23 -5.11
CA GLN A 2 24.96 -18.63 -6.01
C GLN A 2 23.56 -18.21 -5.50
N GLN A 3 23.30 -18.34 -4.19
CA GLN A 3 22.02 -17.94 -3.58
C GLN A 3 21.71 -16.44 -3.69
N SER A 4 22.72 -15.55 -3.66
CA SER A 4 22.48 -14.10 -3.76
C SER A 4 22.06 -13.67 -5.18
N LYS A 5 22.53 -14.37 -6.22
CA LYS A 5 22.14 -14.10 -7.61
C LYS A 5 20.66 -14.41 -7.84
N TYR A 6 20.16 -15.54 -7.32
CA TYR A 6 18.74 -15.89 -7.42
C TYR A 6 17.85 -14.89 -6.68
N LEU A 7 18.28 -14.39 -5.52
CA LEU A 7 17.50 -13.40 -4.76
C LEU A 7 17.31 -12.08 -5.52
N PHE A 8 18.37 -11.56 -6.12
CA PHE A 8 18.28 -10.35 -6.94
C PHE A 8 17.36 -10.55 -8.15
N LEU A 9 17.46 -11.72 -8.80
CA LEU A 9 16.59 -12.08 -9.93
C LEU A 9 15.13 -12.18 -9.49
N THR A 10 14.85 -12.76 -8.32
CA THR A 10 13.49 -12.83 -7.76
C THR A 10 12.92 -11.45 -7.48
N ILE A 11 13.71 -10.51 -6.91
CA ILE A 11 13.26 -9.14 -6.65
C ILE A 11 12.97 -8.40 -7.96
N PHE A 12 13.82 -8.57 -8.97
CA PHE A 12 13.61 -7.97 -10.29
C PHE A 12 12.32 -8.50 -10.94
N PHE A 13 12.08 -9.82 -10.85
CA PHE A 13 10.85 -10.43 -11.35
C PHE A 13 9.60 -9.94 -10.61
N LEU A 14 9.67 -9.82 -9.28
CA LEU A 14 8.61 -9.22 -8.47
C LEU A 14 8.29 -7.78 -8.90
N ALA A 15 9.31 -6.96 -9.17
CA ALA A 15 9.13 -5.60 -9.63
C ALA A 15 8.44 -5.54 -10.99
N ILE A 16 8.81 -6.41 -11.93
CA ILE A 16 8.13 -6.51 -13.24
C ILE A 16 6.65 -6.87 -13.06
N ILE A 17 6.36 -7.91 -12.27
CA ILE A 17 4.98 -8.33 -12.04
C ILE A 17 4.17 -7.19 -11.42
N TYR A 18 4.72 -6.48 -10.44
CA TYR A 18 4.01 -5.39 -9.79
C TYR A 18 3.67 -4.27 -10.80
N ASN A 19 4.61 -3.90 -11.67
CA ASN A 19 4.36 -2.92 -12.72
C ASN A 19 3.26 -3.39 -13.68
N ILE A 20 3.27 -4.66 -14.10
CA ILE A 20 2.21 -5.22 -14.96
C ILE A 20 0.85 -5.17 -14.25
N LEU A 21 0.78 -5.52 -12.97
CA LEU A 21 -0.46 -5.43 -12.19
C LEU A 21 -0.97 -3.99 -12.10
N ASN A 22 -0.08 -3.02 -11.91
CA ASN A 22 -0.44 -1.60 -11.90
C ASN A 22 -0.96 -1.12 -13.25
N GLU A 23 -0.37 -1.55 -14.37
CA GLU A 23 -0.85 -1.20 -15.70
C GLU A 23 -2.22 -1.82 -16.00
N ILE A 24 -2.44 -3.09 -15.63
CA ILE A 24 -3.75 -3.74 -15.73
C ILE A 24 -4.80 -2.96 -14.91
N LEU A 25 -4.46 -2.54 -13.70
CA LEU A 25 -5.31 -1.70 -12.85
C LEU A 25 -5.66 -0.36 -13.52
N LYS A 26 -4.68 0.33 -14.11
CA LYS A 26 -4.87 1.62 -14.79
C LYS A 26 -5.85 1.48 -15.96
N VAL A 27 -5.64 0.46 -16.80
CA VAL A 27 -6.48 0.17 -17.98
C VAL A 27 -7.91 -0.20 -17.56
N GLN A 28 -8.07 -1.10 -16.59
CA GLN A 28 -9.38 -1.58 -16.17
C GLN A 28 -10.22 -0.47 -15.53
N SER A 29 -9.61 0.36 -14.69
CA SER A 29 -10.35 1.36 -13.90
C SER A 29 -10.56 2.69 -14.63
N ASN A 30 -10.19 2.80 -15.92
CA ASN A 30 -10.13 4.07 -16.65
C ASN A 30 -9.51 5.17 -15.78
N PHE A 31 -8.42 4.84 -15.09
CA PHE A 31 -7.86 5.68 -14.03
C PHE A 31 -7.54 7.09 -14.56
N ASP A 32 -7.10 7.18 -15.81
CA ASP A 32 -6.82 8.46 -16.46
C ASP A 32 -8.08 9.33 -16.61
N LYS A 33 -9.26 8.75 -16.82
CA LYS A 33 -10.54 9.50 -16.87
C LYS A 33 -10.97 9.98 -15.48
N LEU A 34 -10.79 9.16 -14.45
CA LEU A 34 -11.08 9.53 -13.05
C LEU A 34 -10.16 10.67 -12.57
N VAL A 35 -8.86 10.56 -12.88
CA VAL A 35 -7.88 11.61 -12.61
C VAL A 35 -8.20 12.87 -13.43
N TYR A 36 -8.53 12.72 -14.72
CA TYR A 36 -8.92 13.85 -15.56
C TYR A 36 -10.14 14.59 -14.99
N ASN A 37 -11.20 13.86 -14.61
CA ASN A 37 -12.40 14.46 -14.04
C ASN A 37 -12.09 15.22 -12.75
N SER A 38 -11.34 14.61 -11.82
CA SER A 38 -10.92 15.24 -10.56
C SER A 38 -10.05 16.48 -10.78
N LEU A 39 -9.15 16.46 -11.77
CA LEU A 39 -8.27 17.58 -12.09
C LEU A 39 -9.00 18.68 -12.89
N SER A 40 -9.96 18.32 -13.73
CA SER A 40 -10.73 19.28 -14.55
C SER A 40 -11.60 20.23 -13.72
N GLU A 41 -11.98 19.82 -12.51
CA GLU A 41 -12.68 20.69 -11.56
C GLU A 41 -11.76 21.79 -10.98
N GLN A 42 -10.45 21.59 -11.01
CA GLN A 42 -9.48 22.48 -10.35
C GLN A 42 -8.50 23.17 -11.33
N LEU A 43 -8.32 22.62 -12.53
CA LEU A 43 -7.28 23.03 -13.48
C LEU A 43 -7.85 23.32 -14.87
N THR A 44 -7.17 24.22 -15.58
CA THR A 44 -7.51 24.52 -16.98
C THR A 44 -7.08 23.38 -17.91
N ALA A 45 -7.83 23.15 -19.01
CA ALA A 45 -7.56 22.08 -19.97
C ALA A 45 -6.11 22.08 -20.51
N LYS A 46 -5.50 23.27 -20.64
CA LYS A 46 -4.10 23.44 -21.08
C LYS A 46 -3.08 22.92 -20.07
N GLN A 47 -3.34 23.10 -18.77
CA GLN A 47 -2.48 22.56 -17.71
C GLN A 47 -2.56 21.03 -17.66
N ILE A 48 -3.75 20.47 -17.87
CA ILE A 48 -3.96 19.01 -17.89
C ILE A 48 -3.24 18.38 -19.08
N GLN A 49 -3.29 19.00 -20.26
CA GLN A 49 -2.57 18.50 -21.45
C GLN A 49 -1.06 18.48 -21.22
N ASN A 50 -0.48 19.54 -20.65
CA ASN A 50 0.94 19.58 -20.33
C ASN A 50 1.33 18.52 -19.26
N TYR A 51 0.46 18.28 -18.28
CA TYR A 51 0.67 17.23 -17.29
C TYR A 51 0.69 15.83 -17.91
N LEU A 52 -0.23 15.55 -18.85
CA LEU A 52 -0.29 14.25 -19.53
C LEU A 52 0.97 13.96 -20.37
N ILE A 53 1.49 14.99 -21.06
CA ILE A 53 2.74 14.87 -21.84
C ILE A 53 3.93 14.56 -20.91
N LEU A 54 4.07 15.31 -19.82
CA LEU A 54 5.13 15.08 -18.84
C LEU A 54 5.03 13.70 -18.16
N LYS A 55 3.81 13.25 -17.86
CA LYS A 55 3.57 11.92 -17.28
C LYS A 55 4.03 10.81 -18.22
N ASP A 56 3.76 10.94 -19.52
CA ASP A 56 4.17 9.95 -20.53
C ASP A 56 5.70 9.86 -20.65
N ASP A 57 6.37 11.03 -20.71
CA ASP A 57 7.83 11.11 -20.78
C ASP A 57 8.53 10.58 -19.52
N LEU A 58 7.87 10.59 -18.36
CA LEU A 58 8.40 10.13 -17.08
C LEU A 58 8.05 8.68 -16.74
N LYS A 59 7.35 7.95 -17.60
CA LYS A 59 6.99 6.53 -17.36
C LYS A 59 8.19 5.64 -17.09
N TRP A 60 9.30 5.86 -17.81
CA TRP A 60 10.52 5.06 -17.59
C TRP A 60 11.13 5.30 -16.21
N LEU A 61 11.02 6.53 -15.69
CA LEU A 61 11.48 6.88 -14.35
C LEU A 61 10.59 6.22 -13.28
N GLU A 62 9.27 6.16 -13.51
CA GLU A 62 8.32 5.43 -12.66
C GLU A 62 8.72 3.96 -12.53
N TYR A 63 9.08 3.30 -13.64
CA TYR A 63 9.53 1.90 -13.63
C TYR A 63 10.83 1.69 -12.84
N MET A 64 11.84 2.55 -13.04
CA MET A 64 13.09 2.47 -12.27
C MET A 64 12.84 2.72 -10.78
N PHE A 65 12.03 3.73 -10.46
CA PHE A 65 11.69 4.05 -9.08
C PHE A 65 10.99 2.89 -8.38
N TYR A 66 10.12 2.17 -9.09
CA TYR A 66 9.42 0.99 -8.57
C TYR A 66 10.37 -0.12 -8.12
N PHE A 67 11.42 -0.36 -8.90
CA PHE A 67 12.44 -1.36 -8.57
C PHE A 67 13.16 -1.01 -7.25
N PHE A 68 13.61 0.24 -7.10
CA PHE A 68 14.25 0.71 -5.88
C PHE A 68 13.27 0.69 -4.70
N TYR A 69 12.03 1.09 -4.91
CA TYR A 69 11.00 1.11 -3.87
C TYR A 69 10.79 -0.27 -3.23
N ILE A 70 10.63 -1.34 -4.04
CA ILE A 70 10.48 -2.71 -3.53
C ILE A 70 11.73 -3.14 -2.77
N PHE A 71 12.92 -2.86 -3.31
CA PHE A 71 14.18 -3.21 -2.67
C PHE A 71 14.30 -2.57 -1.27
N PHE A 72 14.07 -1.25 -1.17
CA PHE A 72 14.11 -0.53 0.09
C PHE A 72 13.04 -1.01 1.07
N LYS A 73 11.81 -1.29 0.59
CA LYS A 73 10.73 -1.83 1.42
C LYS A 73 11.15 -3.15 2.09
N ILE A 74 11.69 -4.10 1.33
CA ILE A 74 12.15 -5.39 1.85
C ILE A 74 13.31 -5.19 2.82
N ALA A 75 14.25 -4.29 2.52
CA ALA A 75 15.39 -3.97 3.39
C ALA A 75 14.93 -3.39 4.74
N ILE A 76 13.94 -2.50 4.75
CA ILE A 76 13.39 -1.91 5.98
C ILE A 76 12.66 -2.98 6.80
N ILE A 77 11.78 -3.77 6.19
CA ILE A 77 11.01 -4.81 6.90
C ILE A 77 11.93 -5.85 7.52
N SER A 78 12.91 -6.35 6.75
CA SER A 78 13.90 -7.32 7.25
C SER A 78 14.76 -6.76 8.37
N SER A 79 15.14 -5.47 8.30
CA SER A 79 15.90 -4.81 9.38
C SER A 79 15.09 -4.70 10.67
N ILE A 80 13.82 -4.32 10.59
CA ILE A 80 12.92 -4.24 11.76
C ILE A 80 12.78 -5.62 12.42
N ILE A 81 12.54 -6.66 11.62
CA ILE A 81 12.42 -8.04 12.13
C ILE A 81 13.73 -8.52 12.77
N HIS A 82 14.87 -8.20 12.16
CA HIS A 82 16.17 -8.55 12.72
C HIS A 82 16.42 -7.88 14.07
N ILE A 83 16.04 -6.60 14.22
CA ILE A 83 16.12 -5.90 15.51
C ILE A 83 15.19 -6.57 16.54
N ALA A 84 13.96 -6.93 16.17
CA ALA A 84 13.02 -7.60 17.07
C ALA A 84 13.54 -8.98 17.56
N ILE A 85 14.15 -9.76 16.67
CA ILE A 85 14.77 -11.05 16.97
C ILE A 85 16.01 -10.87 17.86
N PHE A 86 16.79 -9.81 17.63
CA PHE A 86 17.94 -9.48 18.47
C PHE A 86 17.53 -9.24 19.93
N PHE A 87 16.43 -8.53 20.16
CA PHE A 87 15.86 -8.37 21.52
C PHE A 87 15.36 -9.69 22.12
N SER A 88 14.95 -10.64 21.28
CA SER A 88 14.44 -11.95 21.71
C SER A 88 15.56 -12.96 22.05
N LYS A 89 16.84 -12.56 21.97
CA LYS A 89 18.04 -13.39 22.24
C LYS A 89 18.14 -14.67 21.39
N THR A 90 17.45 -14.70 20.26
CA THR A 90 17.50 -15.81 19.29
C THR A 90 18.49 -15.49 18.19
N GLU A 91 19.42 -16.41 17.91
CA GLU A 91 20.44 -16.23 16.87
C GLU A 91 19.90 -16.67 15.51
N ILE A 92 19.19 -15.78 14.82
CA ILE A 92 18.76 -15.99 13.43
C ILE A 92 19.58 -15.07 12.53
N THR A 93 20.14 -15.62 11.46
CA THR A 93 20.92 -14.84 10.49
C THR A 93 20.02 -13.90 9.67
N PHE A 94 20.48 -12.66 9.46
CA PHE A 94 19.78 -11.66 8.63
C PHE A 94 19.39 -12.18 7.24
N LYS A 95 20.24 -13.00 6.64
CA LYS A 95 19.99 -13.61 5.32
C LYS A 95 18.75 -14.50 5.31
N SER A 96 18.50 -15.24 6.39
CA SER A 96 17.30 -16.08 6.50
C SER A 96 16.04 -15.22 6.56
N ILE A 97 16.07 -14.17 7.39
CA ILE A 97 14.97 -13.22 7.54
C ILE A 97 14.67 -12.52 6.21
N PHE A 98 15.70 -12.05 5.51
CA PHE A 98 15.55 -11.39 4.22
C PHE A 98 14.86 -12.30 3.18
N ASN A 99 15.21 -13.58 3.14
CA ASN A 99 14.55 -14.56 2.27
C ASN A 99 13.09 -14.79 2.66
N SER A 100 12.79 -14.89 3.95
CA SER A 100 11.41 -15.05 4.42
C SER A 100 10.55 -13.83 4.07
N VAL A 101 11.08 -12.62 4.19
CA VAL A 101 10.37 -11.38 3.81
C VAL A 101 10.07 -11.38 2.31
N ILE A 102 10.98 -11.83 1.45
CA ILE A 102 10.72 -11.98 0.01
C ILE A 102 9.56 -12.95 -0.24
N GLN A 103 9.50 -14.09 0.47
CA GLN A 103 8.38 -15.04 0.33
C GLN A 103 7.04 -14.43 0.77
N VAL A 104 7.04 -13.63 1.83
CA VAL A 104 5.85 -12.90 2.28
C VAL A 104 5.41 -11.85 1.26
N GLU A 105 6.35 -11.19 0.58
CA GLU A 105 6.03 -10.22 -0.48
C GLU A 105 5.24 -10.86 -1.63
N PHE A 106 5.47 -12.15 -1.94
CA PHE A 106 4.62 -12.88 -2.90
C PHE A 106 3.16 -13.03 -2.42
N ILE A 107 2.95 -13.22 -1.12
CA ILE A 107 1.60 -13.28 -0.54
C ILE A 107 0.93 -11.92 -0.70
N PHE A 108 1.64 -10.82 -0.40
CA PHE A 108 1.11 -9.47 -0.63
C PHE A 108 0.75 -9.22 -2.09
N LEU A 109 1.56 -9.71 -3.02
CA LEU A 109 1.27 -9.61 -4.45
C LEU A 109 -0.01 -10.37 -4.84
N LEU A 110 -0.25 -11.54 -4.23
CA LEU A 110 -1.49 -12.29 -4.41
C LEU A 110 -2.71 -11.52 -3.90
N VAL A 111 -2.59 -10.84 -2.76
CA VAL A 111 -3.66 -9.97 -2.22
C VAL A 111 -4.00 -8.85 -3.22
N SER A 112 -2.99 -8.24 -3.84
CA SER A 112 -3.20 -7.23 -4.88
C SER A 112 -3.96 -7.80 -6.08
N ILE A 113 -3.67 -9.02 -6.52
CA ILE A 113 -4.43 -9.67 -7.62
C ILE A 113 -5.90 -9.86 -7.24
N PHE A 114 -6.17 -10.36 -6.04
CA PHE A 114 -7.56 -10.51 -5.56
C PHE A 114 -8.30 -9.19 -5.52
N LYS A 115 -7.63 -8.09 -5.16
CA LYS A 115 -8.20 -6.75 -5.24
C LYS A 115 -8.64 -6.43 -6.67
N ILE A 116 -7.79 -6.65 -7.68
CA ILE A 116 -8.14 -6.41 -9.09
C ILE A 116 -9.37 -7.21 -9.50
N ILE A 117 -9.40 -8.51 -9.17
CA ILE A 117 -10.52 -9.41 -9.49
C ILE A 117 -11.80 -8.92 -8.81
N TRP A 118 -11.72 -8.51 -7.54
CA TRP A 118 -12.87 -7.99 -6.83
C TRP A 118 -13.41 -6.72 -7.50
N PHE A 119 -12.50 -5.80 -7.82
CA PHE A 119 -12.85 -4.55 -8.49
C PHE A 119 -13.41 -4.76 -9.90
N TYR A 120 -13.09 -5.88 -10.54
CA TYR A 120 -13.61 -6.26 -11.85
C TYR A 120 -15.05 -6.81 -11.78
N PHE A 121 -15.32 -7.70 -10.83
CA PHE A 121 -16.58 -8.47 -10.81
C PHE A 121 -17.68 -7.86 -9.95
N PHE A 122 -17.36 -7.28 -8.79
CA PHE A 122 -18.39 -7.00 -7.77
C PHE A 122 -18.89 -5.56 -7.77
N GLN A 123 -18.05 -4.62 -8.18
CA GLN A 123 -18.46 -3.22 -8.27
C GLN A 123 -17.82 -2.61 -9.52
N THR A 124 -18.38 -1.54 -10.06
CA THR A 124 -17.90 -0.96 -11.32
C THR A 124 -17.88 0.56 -11.28
N ASN A 125 -18.49 1.15 -10.25
CA ASN A 125 -18.46 2.57 -9.95
C ASN A 125 -17.62 2.78 -8.68
N TYR A 126 -16.41 3.32 -8.86
CA TYR A 126 -15.45 3.57 -7.78
C TYR A 126 -14.86 4.96 -7.94
N THR A 127 -14.60 5.63 -6.82
CA THR A 127 -13.80 6.85 -6.78
C THR A 127 -12.31 6.53 -6.54
N ILE A 128 -11.43 7.50 -6.77
CA ILE A 128 -9.99 7.37 -6.48
C ILE A 128 -9.76 7.01 -5.01
N GLU A 129 -10.57 7.56 -4.10
CA GLU A 129 -10.50 7.32 -2.67
C GLU A 129 -10.86 5.87 -2.32
N ASP A 130 -11.90 5.32 -2.93
CA ASP A 130 -12.32 3.92 -2.70
C ASP A 130 -11.22 2.93 -3.08
N ILE A 131 -10.53 3.17 -4.20
CA ILE A 131 -9.42 2.32 -4.64
C ILE A 131 -8.25 2.38 -3.65
N GLN A 132 -7.97 3.54 -3.04
CA GLN A 132 -6.86 3.70 -2.10
C GLN A 132 -7.10 2.98 -0.77
N TYR A 133 -8.32 3.00 -0.25
CA TYR A 133 -8.64 2.43 1.07
C TYR A 133 -9.12 0.99 1.03
N PHE A 134 -9.45 0.45 -0.14
CA PHE A 134 -9.94 -0.92 -0.24
C PHE A 134 -8.84 -1.97 -0.02
N TYR A 135 -8.91 -2.67 1.11
CA TYR A 135 -8.12 -3.86 1.42
C TYR A 135 -9.05 -5.07 1.55
N PRO A 136 -9.15 -5.93 0.53
CA PRO A 136 -10.19 -6.98 0.46
C PRO A 136 -10.15 -7.95 1.63
N LEU A 137 -8.95 -8.23 2.17
CA LEU A 137 -8.70 -9.16 3.28
C LEU A 137 -8.66 -8.47 4.65
N SER A 138 -8.89 -7.17 4.72
CA SER A 138 -8.94 -6.45 5.99
C SER A 138 -10.37 -6.47 6.56
N ALA A 139 -10.47 -6.49 7.89
CA ALA A 139 -11.75 -6.39 8.58
C ALA A 139 -12.54 -5.12 8.20
N LEU A 140 -11.89 -4.10 7.63
CA LEU A 140 -12.56 -2.90 7.15
C LEU A 140 -13.52 -3.18 5.98
N ASN A 141 -13.27 -4.19 5.15
CA ASN A 141 -14.15 -4.50 4.01
C ASN A 141 -15.47 -5.19 4.45
N ILE A 142 -15.48 -5.84 5.62
CA ILE A 142 -16.67 -6.51 6.17
C ILE A 142 -17.61 -5.52 6.87
N VAL A 143 -17.08 -4.39 7.35
CA VAL A 143 -17.86 -3.38 8.10
C VAL A 143 -18.53 -2.36 7.16
N GLY A 144 -18.26 -2.42 5.85
CA GLY A 144 -18.88 -1.56 4.85
C GLY A 144 -18.25 -0.16 4.81
N TYR A 145 -17.85 0.25 3.61
CA TYR A 145 -17.36 1.61 3.31
C TYR A 145 -18.53 2.58 3.03
N GLU A 146 -19.76 2.17 3.28
CA GLU A 146 -20.94 3.04 3.15
C GLU A 146 -21.05 3.95 4.37
N GLY A 147 -20.47 5.15 4.26
CA GLY A 147 -20.97 6.33 4.97
C GLY A 147 -21.06 6.22 6.49
N SER A 148 -20.25 5.41 7.16
CA SER A 148 -20.18 5.47 8.62
C SER A 148 -19.29 6.64 9.02
N GLU A 149 -19.93 7.75 9.36
CA GLU A 149 -19.39 8.69 10.32
C GLU A 149 -18.59 7.98 11.44
N PRO A 150 -17.60 8.63 12.06
CA PRO A 150 -16.85 8.08 13.19
C PRO A 150 -17.68 8.00 14.48
N ARG A 151 -18.93 7.53 14.41
CA ARG A 151 -19.81 7.24 15.56
C ARG A 151 -19.57 5.86 16.16
N PHE A 152 -19.04 4.88 15.42
CA PHE A 152 -18.74 3.55 15.98
C PHE A 152 -17.49 3.52 16.87
N CYS A 153 -16.46 4.32 16.58
CA CYS A 153 -15.34 4.51 17.51
C CYS A 153 -15.73 5.34 18.74
N ARG A 154 -16.75 6.20 18.61
CA ARG A 154 -17.27 6.99 19.74
C ARG A 154 -18.05 6.12 20.72
N HIS A 155 -18.81 5.11 20.27
CA HIS A 155 -19.69 4.36 21.18
C HIS A 155 -19.02 3.29 22.03
N LYS A 156 -17.79 2.84 21.69
CA LYS A 156 -17.05 1.86 22.50
C LYS A 156 -15.94 2.47 23.37
N PHE A 157 -15.58 3.73 23.17
CA PHE A 157 -14.64 4.49 24.00
C PHE A 157 -15.27 5.69 24.75
N ALA A 158 -16.61 5.78 24.78
CA ALA A 158 -17.34 6.81 25.55
C ALA A 158 -17.29 6.64 27.08
N TYR A 159 -16.62 5.62 27.61
CA TYR A 159 -16.50 5.43 29.07
C TYR A 159 -15.14 5.83 29.65
N LEU A 160 -14.22 6.40 28.87
CA LEU A 160 -12.94 6.92 29.39
C LEU A 160 -12.65 8.31 28.82
N PRO A 161 -13.06 9.40 29.50
CA PRO A 161 -12.66 10.74 29.12
C PRO A 161 -11.19 10.96 29.50
N CYS A 162 -10.27 10.60 28.61
CA CYS A 162 -8.85 10.95 28.72
C CYS A 162 -8.62 12.37 28.17
N SER A 163 -9.17 13.38 28.85
CA SER A 163 -8.74 14.78 28.71
C SER A 163 -8.80 15.52 30.05
N LYS A 164 -8.18 14.94 31.08
CA LYS A 164 -7.66 15.65 32.26
C LYS A 164 -6.37 15.00 32.76
N SER A 165 -5.38 14.89 31.89
CA SER A 165 -3.99 14.80 32.33
C SER A 165 -3.58 16.17 32.88
N LEU A 166 -3.72 16.40 34.20
CA LEU A 166 -2.96 17.39 35.02
C LEU A 166 -3.63 17.80 36.36
N GLN A 167 -4.32 16.91 37.11
CA GLN A 167 -4.84 17.35 38.42
C GLN A 167 -5.04 16.31 39.55
N TRP A 168 -4.35 15.17 39.55
CA TRP A 168 -4.45 14.19 40.66
C TRP A 168 -3.14 13.90 41.41
N TYR A 169 -2.11 14.73 41.23
CA TYR A 169 -1.07 14.90 42.28
C TYR A 169 -1.59 15.86 43.37
N ARG A 170 -2.70 15.50 44.04
CA ARG A 170 -3.11 16.19 45.27
C ARG A 170 -4.12 15.36 46.07
N CYS A 171 -3.67 15.03 47.28
CA CYS A 171 -4.47 14.73 48.46
C CYS A 171 -5.11 13.33 48.59
N SER A 172 -4.43 12.55 49.46
CA SER A 172 -4.97 11.76 50.58
C SER A 172 -5.93 10.61 50.27
#